data_AF-K6CJ80-F1
#
_entry.id   AF-K6CJ80-F1
#
_cell.length_a   1.000
_cell.length_b   1.000
_cell.length_c   1.000
_cell.angle_alpha   90.00
_cell.angle_beta   90.00
_cell.angle_gamma   90.00
#
_symmetry.space_group_name_H-M   'P 1'
#
loop_
_entity.id
_entity.type
_entity.pdbx_description
1 polymer ?
#
loop_
_entity_poly.entity_id
_entity_poly.type
_entity_poly.pdbx_seq_one_letter_code
_entity_poly.pdbx_strand_id
1 'polypeptide(L)'
;MPQQDLLLPWRTVLENVTLPLEMEASKQIVPKVEVYDLLQEFGLKGFEHSYPAQLSGGMKQRVSFLRTIITGSNILLLDEPFSALDAITRLTMQEWLLEQWEKMQKTILFITHDVDEALFLSDRIFLINRTPIEEFTEVIVPLSRPRKIRDLAGQEIVNIKEQLIDRLRMKVYNG
;
A
#
# COMPACT_ATOMS: atom_id res chain seq x y z
N MET A 1 3.00 7.84 -0.42
CA MET A 1 4.11 6.87 -0.45
C MET A 1 4.51 6.65 -1.89
N PRO A 2 5.74 7.02 -2.29
CA PRO A 2 6.23 6.83 -3.65
C PRO A 2 6.60 5.37 -3.92
N GLN A 3 6.83 5.04 -5.21
CA GLN A 3 7.20 3.70 -5.69
C GLN A 3 8.45 3.12 -4.98
N GLN A 4 9.39 3.99 -4.59
CA GLN A 4 10.55 3.61 -3.78
C GLN A 4 10.30 3.92 -2.30
N ASP A 5 10.86 3.11 -1.39
CA ASP A 5 10.69 3.33 0.05
C ASP A 5 11.24 4.70 0.50
N LEU A 6 12.26 5.24 -0.18
CA LEU A 6 12.92 6.51 0.14
C LEU A 6 13.24 6.67 1.64
N LEU A 7 13.62 5.57 2.31
CA LEU A 7 14.11 5.63 3.68
C LEU A 7 15.49 6.28 3.69
N LEU A 8 15.73 7.14 4.67
CA LEU A 8 17.03 7.78 4.87
C LEU A 8 18.02 6.74 5.40
N PRO A 9 19.07 6.38 4.65
CA PRO A 9 19.91 5.22 4.96
C PRO A 9 20.78 5.43 6.21
N TRP A 10 21.02 6.69 6.60
CA TRP A 10 21.76 7.07 7.80
C TRP A 10 20.88 7.25 9.04
N ARG A 11 19.56 7.01 8.93
CA ARG A 11 18.63 7.04 10.05
C ARG A 11 18.15 5.64 10.38
N THR A 12 17.89 5.40 11.65
CA THR A 12 17.25 4.17 12.14
C THR A 12 15.79 4.07 11.68
N VAL A 13 15.16 2.91 11.85
CA VAL A 13 13.73 2.71 11.60
C VAL A 13 12.90 3.72 12.38
N LEU A 14 13.16 3.86 13.69
CA LEU A 14 12.44 4.80 14.53
C LEU A 14 12.55 6.24 13.99
N GLU A 15 13.76 6.69 13.66
CA GLU A 15 14.01 8.04 13.13
C GLU A 15 13.46 8.26 11.72
N ASN A 16 13.33 7.20 10.92
CA ASN A 16 12.66 7.26 9.63
C ASN A 16 11.15 7.43 9.82
N VAL A 17 10.57 6.66 10.74
CA VAL A 17 9.14 6.75 11.06
C VAL A 17 8.79 8.11 11.63
N THR A 18 9.58 8.64 12.57
CA THR A 18 9.30 9.94 13.21
C THR A 18 9.66 11.16 12.36
N LEU A 19 10.30 10.96 11.20
CA LEU A 19 10.74 12.05 10.33
C LEU A 19 9.64 13.10 10.03
N PRO A 20 8.39 12.74 9.68
CA PRO A 20 7.37 13.74 9.38
C PRO A 20 7.01 14.61 10.60
N LEU A 21 7.07 14.03 11.80
CA LEU A 21 6.78 14.74 13.06
C LEU A 21 7.88 15.76 13.39
N GLU A 22 9.12 15.49 13.00
CA GLU A 22 10.23 16.44 13.14
C GLU A 22 10.08 17.64 12.19
N MET A 23 9.41 17.45 11.06
CA MET A 23 9.23 18.49 10.04
C MET A 23 8.04 19.41 10.33
N GLU A 24 7.06 18.97 11.12
CA GLU A 24 5.95 19.82 11.55
C GLU A 24 6.40 20.81 12.64
N ALA A 25 6.42 22.10 12.30
CA ALA A 25 6.75 23.18 13.22
C ALA A 25 5.76 23.31 14.42
N SER A 26 4.59 22.68 14.33
CA SER A 26 3.49 22.74 15.30
C SER A 26 3.40 21.53 16.23
N LYS A 27 4.49 21.18 16.92
CA LYS A 27 4.53 20.57 18.29
C LYS A 27 3.54 19.45 18.68
N GLN A 28 2.96 18.66 17.78
CA GLN A 28 2.41 17.36 18.19
C GLN A 28 3.55 16.34 18.19
N ILE A 29 4.30 16.36 19.29
CA ILE A 29 5.18 15.25 19.63
C ILE A 29 4.23 14.07 19.89
N VAL A 30 4.06 13.20 18.89
CA VAL A 30 3.54 11.85 19.14
C VAL A 30 4.46 11.27 20.22
N PRO A 31 3.93 10.92 21.42
CA PRO A 31 4.74 10.31 22.46
C PRO A 31 5.51 9.14 21.88
N LYS A 32 6.81 9.05 22.17
CA LYS A 32 7.64 7.93 21.68
C LYS A 32 6.99 6.57 21.93
N VAL A 33 6.26 6.45 23.05
CA VAL A 33 5.47 5.27 23.42
C VAL A 33 4.49 4.86 22.32
N GLU A 34 3.72 5.79 21.75
CA GLU A 34 2.78 5.51 20.66
C GLU A 34 3.50 5.02 19.39
N VAL A 35 4.71 5.52 19.12
CA VAL A 35 5.51 5.07 17.96
C VAL A 35 6.01 3.63 18.15
N TYR A 36 6.42 3.27 19.37
CA TYR A 36 6.81 1.89 19.69
C TYR A 36 5.63 0.92 19.58
N ASP A 37 4.45 1.31 20.04
CA ASP A 37 3.24 0.50 19.92
C ASP A 37 2.87 0.28 18.43
N LEU A 38 2.92 1.33 17.61
CA LEU A 38 2.70 1.23 16.17
C LEU A 38 3.75 0.36 15.46
N LEU A 39 5.03 0.48 15.84
CA LEU A 39 6.08 -0.38 15.31
C LEU A 39 5.79 -1.86 15.62
N GLN A 40 5.27 -2.16 16.82
CA GLN A 40 4.85 -3.51 17.17
C GLN A 40 3.65 -3.97 16.33
N GLU A 41 2.63 -3.13 16.15
CA GLU A 41 1.45 -3.44 15.32
C GLU A 41 1.81 -3.73 13.86
N PHE A 42 2.86 -3.07 13.36
CA PHE A 42 3.36 -3.22 12.00
C PHE A 42 4.36 -4.40 11.88
N GLY A 43 4.61 -5.13 12.97
CA GLY A 43 5.52 -6.28 12.99
C GLY A 43 6.99 -5.88 12.84
N LEU A 44 7.36 -4.67 13.28
CA LEU A 44 8.71 -4.11 13.26
C LEU A 44 9.37 -4.08 14.65
N LYS A 45 8.77 -4.79 15.63
CA LYS A 45 9.31 -4.94 16.98
C LYS A 45 10.72 -5.53 16.93
N GLY A 46 11.65 -4.92 17.67
CA GLY A 46 13.07 -5.31 17.72
C GLY A 46 13.93 -4.72 16.61
N PHE A 47 13.35 -4.01 15.63
CA PHE A 47 14.08 -3.36 14.53
C PHE A 47 14.11 -1.84 14.66
N GLU A 48 13.67 -1.27 15.79
CA GLU A 48 13.49 0.16 15.99
C GLU A 48 14.81 0.94 15.80
N HIS A 49 15.92 0.31 16.19
CA HIS A 49 17.27 0.86 16.08
C HIS A 49 18.07 0.32 14.89
N SER A 50 17.45 -0.50 14.03
CA SER A 50 18.09 -0.98 12.80
C SER A 50 18.09 0.11 11.73
N TYR A 51 19.08 0.09 10.86
CA TYR A 51 19.16 0.93 9.67
C TYR A 51 18.49 0.25 8.47
N PRO A 52 18.02 1.00 7.45
CA PRO A 52 17.36 0.44 6.27
C PRO A 52 18.14 -0.68 5.58
N ALA A 53 19.48 -0.62 5.57
CA ALA A 53 20.33 -1.66 4.98
C ALA A 53 20.19 -3.04 5.67
N GLN A 54 19.70 -3.08 6.91
CA GLN A 54 19.51 -4.30 7.71
C GLN A 54 18.10 -4.90 7.56
N LEU A 55 17.22 -4.25 6.79
CA LEU A 55 15.82 -4.63 6.66
C LEU A 55 15.57 -5.39 5.35
N SER A 56 14.65 -6.37 5.39
CA SER A 56 14.13 -6.98 4.17
C SER A 56 13.32 -5.96 3.35
N GLY A 57 13.05 -6.26 2.07
CA GLY A 57 12.22 -5.40 1.21
C GLY A 57 10.85 -5.14 1.82
N GLY A 58 10.17 -6.18 2.30
CA GLY A 58 8.87 -6.03 2.97
C GLY A 58 8.93 -5.16 4.23
N MET A 59 9.99 -5.32 5.04
CA MET A 59 10.17 -4.47 6.23
C MET A 59 10.37 -3.01 5.87
N LYS A 60 11.17 -2.70 4.85
CA LYS A 60 11.33 -1.31 4.36
C LYS A 60 9.99 -0.71 3.93
N GLN A 61 9.16 -1.49 3.24
CA GLN A 61 7.83 -1.04 2.84
C GLN A 61 6.92 -0.77 4.04
N ARG A 62 6.94 -1.64 5.07
CA ARG A 62 6.19 -1.39 6.32
C ARG A 62 6.66 -0.13 7.03
N VAL A 63 7.96 0.14 7.07
CA VAL A 63 8.53 1.36 7.64
C VAL A 63 8.06 2.59 6.85
N SER A 64 8.11 2.55 5.52
CA SER A 64 7.65 3.66 4.67
C SER A 64 6.14 3.90 4.80
N PHE A 65 5.35 2.83 4.91
CA PHE A 65 3.91 2.92 5.17
C PHE A 65 3.63 3.54 6.54
N LEU A 66 4.31 3.09 7.59
CA LEU A 66 4.17 3.63 8.94
C LEU A 66 4.53 5.12 8.99
N ARG A 67 5.64 5.50 8.34
CA ARG A 67 6.03 6.91 8.16
C ARG A 67 4.93 7.73 7.47
N THR A 68 4.18 7.15 6.54
CA THR A 68 3.08 7.86 5.88
C THR A 68 1.88 8.04 6.83
N ILE A 69 1.56 7.01 7.63
CA ILE A 69 0.41 7.01 8.54
C ILE A 69 0.57 7.95 9.73
N ILE A 70 1.79 8.05 10.27
CA ILE A 70 2.04 8.85 11.47
C ILE A 70 1.77 10.34 11.26
N THR A 71 1.66 10.80 10.00
CA THR A 71 1.25 12.17 9.64
C THR A 71 -0.19 12.50 10.05
N GLY A 72 -0.99 11.51 10.45
CA GLY A 72 -2.39 11.71 10.84
C GLY A 72 -3.35 11.93 9.66
N SER A 73 -2.87 11.92 8.42
CA SER A 73 -3.68 12.12 7.22
C SER A 73 -4.88 11.16 7.15
N ASN A 74 -6.03 11.66 6.67
CA ASN A 74 -7.23 10.85 6.48
C ASN A 74 -7.23 10.07 5.16
N ILE A 75 -6.36 10.49 4.23
CA ILE A 75 -6.20 9.87 2.91
C ILE A 75 -4.74 9.46 2.75
N LEU A 76 -4.51 8.20 2.37
CA LEU A 76 -3.19 7.66 2.03
C LEU A 76 -3.10 7.46 0.52
N LEU A 77 -2.04 7.98 -0.08
CA LEU A 77 -1.72 7.77 -1.50
C LEU A 77 -0.59 6.76 -1.59
N LEU A 78 -0.84 5.61 -2.21
CA LEU A 78 0.14 4.55 -2.39
C LEU A 78 0.40 4.35 -3.88
N ASP A 79 1.59 4.70 -4.33
CA ASP A 79 1.99 4.61 -5.73
C ASP A 79 2.88 3.38 -5.94
N GLU A 80 2.33 2.31 -6.54
CA GLU A 80 2.99 1.03 -6.79
C GLU A 80 3.86 0.49 -5.61
N PRO A 81 3.33 0.45 -4.37
CA PRO A 81 4.13 0.21 -3.17
C PRO A 81 4.76 -1.19 -3.09
N PHE A 82 4.28 -2.14 -3.90
CA PHE A 82 4.71 -3.55 -3.86
C PHE A 82 5.42 -4.03 -5.13
N SER A 83 5.65 -3.13 -6.09
CA SER A 83 6.27 -3.41 -7.39
C SER A 83 7.66 -4.05 -7.27
N ALA A 84 8.48 -3.60 -6.32
CA ALA A 84 9.85 -4.08 -6.11
C ALA A 84 9.97 -5.37 -5.28
N LEU A 85 8.85 -5.96 -4.84
CA LEU A 85 8.84 -7.17 -4.01
C LEU A 85 8.69 -8.43 -4.85
N ASP A 86 9.33 -9.52 -4.40
CA ASP A 86 9.08 -10.86 -4.92
C ASP A 86 7.64 -11.31 -4.65
N ALA A 87 7.16 -12.30 -5.40
CA ALA A 87 5.75 -12.70 -5.41
C ALA A 87 5.21 -13.09 -4.02
N ILE A 88 5.99 -13.84 -3.23
CA ILE A 88 5.53 -14.29 -1.90
C ILE A 88 5.49 -13.11 -0.95
N THR A 89 6.57 -12.32 -0.90
CA THR A 89 6.62 -11.13 -0.04
C THR A 89 5.53 -10.13 -0.42
N ARG A 90 5.24 -9.95 -1.71
CA ARG A 90 4.15 -9.10 -2.20
C ARG A 90 2.81 -9.55 -1.65
N LEU A 91 2.45 -10.83 -1.80
CA LEU A 91 1.19 -11.36 -1.28
C LEU A 91 1.06 -11.16 0.23
N THR A 92 2.11 -11.49 0.99
CA THR A 92 2.14 -11.26 2.44
C THR A 92 1.97 -9.78 2.80
N MET A 93 2.53 -8.87 2.00
CA MET A 93 2.40 -7.43 2.22
C MET A 93 1.00 -6.89 1.84
N GLN A 94 0.36 -7.44 0.82
CA GLN A 94 -1.01 -7.10 0.45
C GLN A 94 -2.00 -7.56 1.53
N GLU A 95 -1.87 -8.80 2.02
CA GLU A 95 -2.67 -9.31 3.14
C GLU A 95 -2.48 -8.45 4.39
N TRP A 96 -1.22 -8.16 4.74
CA TRP A 96 -0.90 -7.29 5.85
C TRP A 96 -1.51 -5.89 5.69
N LEU A 97 -1.43 -5.27 4.51
CA LEU A 97 -2.02 -3.96 4.25
C LEU A 97 -3.53 -3.98 4.48
N LEU A 98 -4.19 -5.04 4.02
CA LEU A 98 -5.62 -5.20 4.22
C LEU A 98 -5.98 -5.31 5.71
N GLU A 99 -5.25 -6.11 6.47
CA GLU A 99 -5.43 -6.22 7.92
C GLU A 99 -5.24 -4.88 8.64
N GLN A 100 -4.23 -4.09 8.25
CA GLN A 100 -4.01 -2.77 8.84
C GLN A 100 -5.14 -1.81 8.46
N TRP A 101 -5.55 -1.83 7.19
CA TRP A 101 -6.65 -1.00 6.71
C TRP A 101 -7.96 -1.28 7.46
N GLU A 102 -8.27 -2.56 7.72
CA GLU A 102 -9.46 -2.95 8.49
C GLU A 102 -9.47 -2.35 9.90
N LYS A 103 -8.30 -2.21 10.54
CA LYS A 103 -8.16 -1.58 11.87
C LYS A 103 -8.26 -0.07 11.81
N MET A 104 -7.63 0.56 10.81
CA MET A 104 -7.50 2.02 10.75
C MET A 104 -8.67 2.72 10.07
N GLN A 105 -9.40 2.03 9.17
CA GLN A 105 -10.53 2.55 8.39
C GLN A 105 -10.21 3.88 7.67
N LYS A 106 -8.97 4.03 7.18
CA LYS A 106 -8.51 5.21 6.43
C LYS A 106 -8.83 5.07 4.95
N THR A 107 -9.03 6.18 4.23
CA THR A 107 -9.18 6.14 2.77
C THR A 107 -7.83 5.91 2.12
N ILE A 108 -7.72 4.90 1.25
CA ILE A 108 -6.49 4.60 0.50
C ILE A 108 -6.77 4.78 -1.00
N LEU A 109 -6.00 5.65 -1.66
CA LEU A 109 -5.87 5.64 -3.11
C LEU A 109 -4.63 4.81 -3.46
N PHE A 110 -4.87 3.71 -4.16
CA PHE A 110 -3.84 2.73 -4.51
C PHE A 110 -3.65 2.73 -6.03
N ILE A 111 -2.42 2.92 -6.48
CA ILE A 111 -2.04 2.91 -7.89
C ILE A 111 -1.25 1.64 -8.16
N THR A 112 -1.68 0.88 -9.17
CA THR A 112 -1.00 -0.34 -9.59
C THR A 112 -1.24 -0.64 -11.06
N HIS A 113 -0.33 -1.42 -11.64
CA HIS A 113 -0.47 -2.04 -12.96
C HIS A 113 -0.87 -3.53 -12.87
N ASP A 114 -1.05 -4.07 -11.67
CA ASP A 114 -1.41 -5.47 -11.43
C ASP A 114 -2.93 -5.60 -11.17
N VAL A 115 -3.62 -6.36 -12.03
CA VAL A 115 -5.07 -6.55 -11.96
C VAL A 115 -5.47 -7.39 -10.74
N ASP A 116 -4.68 -8.40 -10.38
CA ASP A 116 -4.98 -9.25 -9.22
C ASP A 116 -4.87 -8.44 -7.92
N GLU A 117 -3.85 -7.58 -7.83
CA GLU A 117 -3.67 -6.65 -6.73
C GLU A 117 -4.84 -5.65 -6.61
N ALA A 118 -5.25 -5.07 -7.74
CA ALA A 118 -6.38 -4.14 -7.79
C ALA A 118 -7.68 -4.79 -7.29
N LEU A 119 -7.97 -6.02 -7.74
CA LEU A 119 -9.16 -6.78 -7.32
C LEU A 119 -9.10 -7.17 -5.85
N PHE A 120 -7.93 -7.58 -5.36
CA PHE A 120 -7.78 -8.01 -3.98
C PHE A 120 -7.93 -6.85 -2.99
N LEU A 121 -7.28 -5.72 -3.26
CA LEU A 121 -7.18 -4.61 -2.31
C LEU A 121 -8.35 -3.63 -2.38
N SER A 122 -9.01 -3.48 -3.53
CA SER A 122 -9.89 -2.32 -3.77
C SER A 122 -11.38 -2.64 -3.62
N ASP A 123 -12.16 -1.70 -3.11
CA ASP A 123 -13.63 -1.76 -3.20
C ASP A 123 -14.13 -1.25 -4.56
N ARG A 124 -13.39 -0.28 -5.14
CA ARG A 124 -13.66 0.35 -6.44
C ARG A 124 -12.36 0.47 -7.21
N ILE A 125 -12.40 0.13 -8.49
CA ILE A 125 -11.26 0.22 -9.42
C ILE A 125 -11.58 1.28 -10.47
N PHE A 126 -10.67 2.22 -10.66
CA PHE A 126 -10.74 3.21 -11.72
C PHE A 126 -9.72 2.87 -12.81
N LEU A 127 -10.21 2.44 -13.97
CA LEU A 127 -9.37 2.02 -15.08
C LEU A 127 -8.96 3.20 -15.96
N ILE A 128 -7.66 3.33 -16.22
CA ILE A 128 -7.07 4.40 -17.03
C ILE A 128 -6.58 3.83 -18.38
N ASN A 129 -7.34 4.11 -19.43
CA ASN A 129 -7.07 3.54 -20.76
C ASN A 129 -6.19 4.43 -21.65
N ARG A 130 -6.05 5.73 -21.38
CA ARG A 130 -5.26 6.66 -22.20
C ARG A 130 -4.56 7.71 -21.35
N THR A 131 -3.48 8.24 -21.88
CA THR A 131 -2.75 9.37 -21.31
C THR A 131 -2.61 10.43 -22.42
N PRO A 132 -3.00 11.71 -22.19
CA PRO A 132 -3.57 12.29 -20.97
C PRO A 132 -4.89 11.65 -20.55
N ILE A 133 -5.21 11.72 -19.25
CA ILE A 133 -6.42 11.08 -18.73
C ILE A 133 -7.62 11.97 -19.01
N GLU A 134 -8.47 11.54 -19.93
CA GLU A 134 -9.71 12.24 -20.28
C GLU A 134 -10.92 11.64 -19.56
N GLU A 135 -10.93 10.31 -19.39
CA GLU A 135 -12.03 9.56 -18.80
C GLU A 135 -11.52 8.35 -18.02
N PHE A 136 -12.29 7.92 -17.01
CA PHE A 136 -12.05 6.70 -16.24
C PHE A 136 -13.25 5.78 -16.36
N THR A 137 -13.01 4.46 -16.42
CA THR A 137 -14.08 3.49 -16.18
C THR A 137 -14.05 3.06 -14.72
N GLU A 138 -15.15 3.25 -14.01
CA GLU A 138 -15.34 2.68 -12.68
C GLU A 138 -15.81 1.22 -12.75
N VAL A 139 -15.19 0.37 -11.94
CA VAL A 139 -15.60 -1.03 -11.70
C VAL A 139 -15.73 -1.24 -10.20
N ILE A 140 -16.90 -1.71 -9.76
CA ILE A 140 -17.15 -2.06 -8.35
C ILE A 140 -16.73 -3.51 -8.13
N VAL A 141 -15.97 -3.77 -7.07
CA VAL A 141 -15.51 -5.13 -6.75
C VAL A 141 -16.53 -5.81 -5.83
N PRO A 142 -17.22 -6.88 -6.25
CA PRO A 142 -18.28 -7.52 -5.48
C PRO A 142 -17.72 -8.50 -4.42
N LEU A 143 -16.72 -8.06 -3.65
CA LEU A 143 -16.11 -8.85 -2.58
C LEU A 143 -16.31 -8.18 -1.22
N SER A 144 -16.92 -8.91 -0.29
CA SER A 144 -17.03 -8.51 1.12
C SER A 144 -15.70 -8.66 1.85
N ARG A 145 -15.57 -7.97 2.99
CA ARG A 145 -14.42 -8.07 3.91
C ARG A 145 -14.77 -8.99 5.10
N PRO A 146 -13.84 -9.77 5.67
CA PRO A 146 -12.41 -9.86 5.30
C PRO A 146 -12.18 -10.71 4.05
N ARG A 147 -11.31 -10.24 3.15
CA ARG A 147 -10.98 -10.93 1.89
C ARG A 147 -9.79 -11.86 2.09
N LYS A 148 -9.84 -12.99 1.40
CA LYS A 148 -8.74 -13.95 1.27
C LYS A 148 -8.41 -14.12 -0.21
N ILE A 149 -7.16 -14.47 -0.51
CA ILE A 149 -6.69 -14.67 -1.90
C ILE A 149 -7.61 -15.65 -2.66
N ARG A 150 -8.09 -16.70 -1.99
CA ARG A 150 -9.01 -17.68 -2.57
C ARG A 150 -10.33 -17.09 -3.09
N ASP A 151 -10.76 -15.95 -2.57
CA ASP A 151 -12.02 -15.31 -2.96
C ASP A 151 -11.92 -14.73 -4.38
N LEU A 152 -10.70 -14.48 -4.88
CA LEU A 152 -10.44 -14.09 -6.27
C LEU A 152 -10.76 -15.20 -7.27
N ALA A 153 -10.85 -16.46 -6.83
CA ALA A 153 -11.20 -17.59 -7.68
C ALA A 153 -12.71 -17.71 -7.95
N GLY A 154 -13.54 -16.84 -7.34
CA GLY A 154 -14.98 -16.80 -7.61
C GLY A 154 -15.27 -16.45 -9.06
N GLN A 155 -16.23 -17.14 -9.68
CA GLN A 155 -16.54 -16.99 -11.12
C GLN A 155 -16.82 -15.53 -11.50
N GLU A 156 -17.53 -14.78 -10.66
CA GLU A 156 -17.83 -13.36 -10.90
C GLU A 156 -16.55 -12.52 -10.97
N ILE A 157 -15.60 -12.76 -10.06
CA ILE A 157 -14.32 -12.04 -10.01
C ILE A 157 -13.43 -12.41 -11.19
N VAL A 158 -13.41 -13.69 -11.57
CA VAL A 158 -12.70 -14.16 -12.77
C VAL A 158 -13.23 -13.44 -14.01
N ASN A 159 -14.55 -13.32 -14.17
CA ASN A 159 -15.14 -12.60 -15.29
C ASN A 159 -14.75 -11.12 -15.29
N ILE A 160 -14.74 -10.45 -14.12
CA ILE A 160 -14.30 -9.05 -14.00
C ILE A 160 -12.81 -8.93 -14.35
N LYS A 161 -11.99 -9.86 -13.89
CA LYS A 161 -10.54 -9.90 -14.18
C LYS A 161 -10.30 -9.97 -15.69
N GLU A 162 -10.98 -10.87 -16.39
CA GLU A 162 -10.88 -10.99 -17.85
C GLU A 162 -11.28 -9.67 -18.54
N GLN A 163 -12.41 -9.06 -18.14
CA GLN A 163 -12.85 -7.78 -18.67
C GLN A 163 -11.82 -6.65 -18.46
N LEU A 164 -11.19 -6.59 -17.28
CA LEU A 164 -10.16 -5.61 -16.97
C LEU A 164 -8.91 -5.82 -17.84
N ILE A 165 -8.45 -7.07 -17.97
CA ILE A 165 -7.29 -7.43 -18.79
C ILE A 165 -7.54 -7.09 -20.27
N ASP A 166 -8.71 -7.41 -20.81
CA ASP A 166 -9.03 -7.13 -22.21
C ASP A 166 -9.04 -5.63 -22.51
N ARG A 167 -9.60 -4.83 -21.60
CA ARG A 167 -9.58 -3.36 -21.71
C ARG A 167 -8.16 -2.80 -21.66
N LEU A 168 -7.29 -3.34 -20.79
CA LEU A 168 -5.89 -2.94 -20.70
C LEU A 168 -5.09 -3.38 -21.94
N ARG A 169 -5.36 -4.55 -22.50
CA ARG A 169 -4.69 -5.02 -23.73
C ARG A 169 -5.06 -4.18 -24.94
N MET A 170 -6.32 -3.76 -25.06
CA MET A 170 -6.76 -2.84 -26.12
C MET A 170 -5.95 -1.53 -26.13
N LYS A 171 -5.39 -1.09 -24.99
CA LYS A 171 -4.47 0.05 -24.93
C LYS A 171 -3.11 -0.24 -25.58
N VAL A 172 -2.57 -1.45 -25.39
CA VAL A 172 -1.24 -1.84 -25.92
C VAL A 172 -1.25 -1.96 -27.44
N TYR A 173 -2.36 -2.40 -28.04
CA TYR A 173 -2.47 -2.56 -29.49
C TYR A 173 -2.93 -1.29 -30.25
N ASN A 174 -3.54 -0.32 -29.55
CA ASN A 174 -4.06 0.91 -30.16
C ASN A 174 -3.26 2.18 -29.76
N GLY A 175 -2.12 2.03 -29.09
CA GLY A 175 -1.18 3.10 -28.77
C GLY A 175 0.09 2.97 -29.61
#